data_AF-A0A350UW33-F1
#
_entry.id   AF-A0A350UW33-F1
#
_cell.length_a   1.000
_cell.length_b   1.000
_cell.length_c   1.000
_cell.angle_alpha   90.00
_cell.angle_beta   90.00
_cell.angle_gamma   90.00
#
_symmetry.space_group_name_H-M   'P 1'
#
loop_
_entity.id
_entity.type
_entity.pdbx_description
1 polymer ?
#
loop_
_entity_poly.entity_id
_entity_poly.type
_entity_poly.pdbx_seq_one_letter_code
_entity_poly.pdbx_strand_id
1 'polypeptide(L)'
;MATYTKEKDVETTQEDDSQAREALREVFGNTARWSVEFKGFTADVIINISGNEESGTTTVKGPKEIEHTFQGEKHKEFLDENMASIAMHRGPRSFEESDGKYKLSFMDDGSHPQGRAISMGGDGMSSFYRIKGGRIQQINRKTPRMSFTINVEESVKNAEGKFLT
;
A
#
# COMPACT_ATOMS: atom_id res chain seq x y z
N MET A 1 6.91 9.45 5.65
CA MET A 1 7.18 8.04 6.04
C MET A 1 8.55 7.69 5.50
N ALA A 2 9.41 6.96 6.22
CA ALA A 2 10.71 6.59 5.65
C ALA A 2 10.51 5.84 4.33
N THR A 3 10.76 6.52 3.21
CA THR A 3 10.81 5.93 1.87
C THR A 3 12.03 5.02 1.85
N TYR A 4 11.83 3.74 2.13
CA TYR A 4 12.85 2.74 1.90
C TYR A 4 12.86 2.40 0.41
N THR A 5 14.05 2.29 -0.17
CA THR A 5 14.19 1.78 -1.53
C THR A 5 13.88 0.29 -1.51
N LYS A 6 12.87 -0.12 -2.28
CA LYS A 6 12.55 -1.53 -2.46
C LYS A 6 13.78 -2.26 -3.04
N GLU A 7 14.12 -3.40 -2.44
CA GLU A 7 15.15 -4.29 -2.99
C GLU A 7 14.74 -4.78 -4.39
N LYS A 8 15.73 -5.14 -5.21
CA LYS A 8 15.41 -5.76 -6.50
C LYS A 8 14.76 -7.12 -6.26
N ASP A 9 13.79 -7.45 -7.11
CA ASP A 9 13.21 -8.79 -7.14
C ASP A 9 14.35 -9.82 -7.36
N VAL A 10 14.22 -11.00 -6.75
CA VAL A 10 15.24 -12.06 -6.71
C VAL A 10 14.67 -13.37 -7.25
N GLU A 11 15.55 -14.28 -7.67
CA GLU A 11 15.14 -15.65 -7.98
C GLU A 11 14.57 -16.34 -6.73
N THR A 12 13.57 -17.20 -6.94
CA THR A 12 12.93 -17.96 -5.86
C THR A 12 12.67 -19.39 -6.30
N THR A 13 12.83 -20.32 -5.38
CA THR A 13 12.41 -21.72 -5.53
C THR A 13 11.01 -21.98 -4.94
N GLN A 14 10.33 -20.93 -4.46
CA GLN A 14 8.99 -21.05 -3.92
C GLN A 14 8.01 -21.39 -5.05
N GLU A 15 7.26 -22.48 -4.87
CA GLU A 15 6.16 -22.84 -5.75
C GLU A 15 4.97 -21.91 -5.59
N ASP A 16 4.20 -21.75 -6.66
CA ASP A 16 3.01 -20.90 -6.68
C ASP A 16 1.78 -21.70 -6.25
N ASP A 17 1.28 -21.45 -5.05
CA ASP A 17 0.06 -22.04 -4.53
C ASP A 17 -1.16 -21.30 -5.11
N SER A 18 -1.93 -22.01 -5.94
CA SER A 18 -3.17 -21.51 -6.54
C SER A 18 -4.18 -20.97 -5.51
N GLN A 19 -4.31 -21.61 -4.35
CA GLN A 19 -5.26 -21.20 -3.32
C GLN A 19 -4.80 -19.92 -2.62
N ALA A 20 -3.49 -19.80 -2.34
CA ALA A 20 -2.92 -18.57 -1.79
C ALA A 20 -3.07 -17.41 -2.78
N ARG A 21 -2.83 -17.67 -4.06
CA ARG A 21 -3.01 -16.70 -5.15
C ARG A 21 -4.45 -16.22 -5.26
N GLU A 22 -5.42 -17.12 -5.25
CA GLU A 22 -6.84 -16.77 -5.31
C GLU A 22 -7.26 -15.96 -4.09
N ALA A 23 -6.84 -16.36 -2.89
CA ALA A 23 -7.15 -15.63 -1.66
C ALA A 23 -6.58 -14.21 -1.67
N LEU A 24 -5.34 -14.03 -2.12
CA LEU A 24 -4.75 -12.69 -2.22
C LEU A 24 -5.36 -11.87 -3.36
N ARG A 25 -5.76 -12.50 -4.48
CA ARG A 25 -6.49 -11.85 -5.57
C ARG A 25 -7.86 -11.32 -5.11
N GLU A 26 -8.59 -12.09 -4.30
CA GLU A 26 -9.85 -11.63 -3.70
C GLU A 26 -9.62 -10.41 -2.80
N VAL A 27 -8.66 -10.52 -1.87
CA VAL A 27 -8.27 -9.41 -0.99
C VAL A 27 -7.87 -8.17 -1.79
N PHE A 28 -7.11 -8.35 -2.88
CA PHE A 28 -6.75 -7.28 -3.79
C PHE A 28 -7.99 -6.62 -4.40
N GLY A 29 -8.96 -7.40 -4.87
CA GLY A 29 -10.21 -6.89 -5.44
C GLY A 29 -11.10 -6.14 -4.44
N ASN A 30 -11.00 -6.50 -3.16
CA ASN A 30 -11.71 -5.83 -2.07
C ASN A 30 -11.08 -4.49 -1.66
N THR A 31 -9.86 -4.17 -2.09
CA THR A 31 -9.21 -2.88 -1.82
C THR A 31 -9.64 -1.83 -2.86
N ALA A 32 -10.10 -0.67 -2.39
CA ALA A 32 -10.48 0.45 -3.22
C ALA A 32 -9.26 1.05 -3.93
N ARG A 33 -9.34 1.16 -5.26
CA ARG A 33 -8.36 1.86 -6.11
C ARG A 33 -9.09 2.83 -7.03
N TRP A 34 -8.38 3.86 -7.45
CA TRP A 34 -8.84 4.80 -8.45
C TRP A 34 -9.02 4.09 -9.79
N SER A 35 -10.02 4.54 -10.55
CA SER A 35 -10.21 4.12 -11.93
C SER A 35 -9.00 4.51 -12.79
N VAL A 36 -8.72 3.74 -13.84
CA VAL A 36 -7.76 4.13 -14.90
C VAL A 36 -8.16 5.44 -15.60
N GLU A 37 -9.44 5.79 -15.54
CA GLU A 37 -9.97 7.04 -16.09
C GLU A 37 -9.82 8.22 -15.13
N PHE A 38 -9.53 7.98 -13.85
CA PHE A 38 -9.36 9.03 -12.86
C PHE A 38 -8.07 9.80 -13.15
N LYS A 39 -8.20 11.09 -13.48
CA LYS A 39 -7.07 11.95 -13.88
C LYS A 39 -6.45 12.73 -12.72
N GLY A 40 -6.87 12.44 -11.49
CA GLY A 40 -6.43 13.14 -10.31
C GLY A 40 -7.51 13.99 -9.66
N PHE A 41 -7.10 14.79 -8.69
CA PHE A 41 -7.98 15.72 -7.97
C PHE A 41 -7.23 17.01 -7.61
N THR A 42 -8.00 18.06 -7.34
CA THR A 42 -7.54 19.27 -6.68
C THR A 42 -8.32 19.41 -5.37
N ALA A 43 -7.63 19.78 -4.29
CA ALA A 43 -8.24 19.95 -2.98
C ALA A 43 -7.57 21.09 -2.21
N ASP A 44 -8.37 21.74 -1.35
CA ASP A 44 -7.86 22.55 -0.27
C ASP A 44 -7.25 21.63 0.79
N VAL A 45 -6.08 22.00 1.32
CA VAL A 45 -5.39 21.19 2.34
C VAL A 45 -4.89 22.06 3.48
N ILE A 46 -4.94 21.49 4.67
CA ILE A 46 -4.41 22.07 5.91
C ILE A 46 -3.36 21.08 6.43
N ILE A 47 -2.14 21.56 6.62
CA ILE A 47 -1.02 20.77 7.14
C ILE A 47 -0.67 21.30 8.53
N ASN A 48 -0.69 20.42 9.53
CA ASN A 48 -0.31 20.75 10.89
C ASN A 48 0.87 19.88 11.32
N ILE A 49 2.04 20.50 11.51
CA ILE A 49 3.24 19.83 12.03
C ILE A 49 3.55 20.42 13.40
N SER A 50 3.27 19.64 14.45
CA SER A 50 3.53 20.02 15.85
C SER A 50 2.91 21.38 16.24
N GLY A 51 1.70 21.66 15.77
CA GLY A 51 0.97 22.92 16.05
C GLY A 51 1.29 24.06 15.09
N ASN A 52 2.26 23.90 14.17
CA ASN A 52 2.50 24.85 13.11
C ASN A 52 1.62 24.51 11.89
N GLU A 53 0.60 25.32 11.66
CA GLU A 53 -0.40 25.11 10.63
C GLU A 53 -0.14 25.97 9.39
N GLU A 54 -0.24 25.37 8.21
CA GLU A 54 -0.23 26.07 6.93
C GLU A 54 -1.40 25.54 6.08
N SER A 55 -2.10 26.45 5.41
CA SER A 55 -3.21 26.12 4.50
C SER A 55 -2.82 26.46 3.07
N GLY A 56 -3.35 25.70 2.11
CA GLY A 56 -3.10 25.91 0.70
C GLY A 56 -3.93 24.98 -0.16
N THR A 57 -3.51 24.81 -1.41
CA THR A 57 -4.15 23.90 -2.37
C THR A 57 -3.16 22.87 -2.85
N THR A 58 -3.65 21.69 -3.21
CA THR A 58 -2.86 20.65 -3.89
C THR A 58 -3.62 20.12 -5.10
N THR A 59 -2.89 19.82 -6.17
CA THR A 59 -3.37 19.07 -7.32
C THR A 59 -2.52 17.82 -7.46
N VAL A 60 -3.17 16.65 -7.41
CA VAL A 60 -2.52 15.33 -7.49
C VAL A 60 -3.02 14.64 -8.74
N LYS A 61 -2.15 14.49 -9.75
CA LYS A 61 -2.46 13.72 -10.97
C LYS A 61 -1.87 12.30 -10.93
N GLY A 62 -0.85 12.11 -10.10
CA GLY A 62 -0.23 10.81 -9.84
C GLY A 62 0.85 10.92 -8.77
N PRO A 63 1.47 9.80 -8.35
CA PRO A 63 2.45 9.80 -7.26
C PRO A 63 3.75 10.59 -7.56
N LYS A 64 3.97 10.99 -8.82
CA LYS A 64 5.12 11.80 -9.26
C LYS A 64 4.72 13.15 -9.85
N GLU A 65 3.43 13.45 -9.88
CA GLU A 65 2.90 14.68 -10.49
C GLU A 65 1.93 15.32 -9.48
N ILE A 66 2.54 16.07 -8.55
CA ILE A 66 1.89 16.76 -7.45
C ILE A 66 2.31 18.22 -7.51
N GLU A 67 1.32 19.10 -7.56
CA GLU A 67 1.48 20.56 -7.58
C GLU A 67 0.80 21.12 -6.32
N HIS A 68 1.35 22.17 -5.70
CA HIS A 68 0.79 22.74 -4.49
C HIS A 68 1.18 24.21 -4.29
N THR A 69 0.44 24.93 -3.43
CA THR A 69 0.63 26.37 -3.17
C THR A 69 1.10 26.64 -1.73
N PHE A 70 2.20 26.01 -1.31
CA PHE A 70 2.79 26.17 0.03
C PHE A 70 4.12 26.93 -0.04
N GLN A 71 4.40 27.74 0.98
CA GLN A 71 5.65 28.50 1.10
C GLN A 71 6.65 27.82 2.04
N GLY A 72 6.19 27.10 3.07
CA GLY A 72 7.06 26.39 4.00
C GLY A 72 7.68 25.12 3.41
N GLU A 73 9.01 25.05 3.30
CA GLU A 73 9.72 23.88 2.73
C GLU A 73 9.39 22.57 3.46
N LYS A 74 9.29 22.60 4.80
CA LYS A 74 8.97 21.41 5.60
C LYS A 74 7.53 20.91 5.37
N HIS A 75 6.57 21.84 5.27
CA HIS A 75 5.18 21.51 4.98
C HIS A 75 5.03 20.96 3.57
N LYS A 76 5.76 21.54 2.61
CA LYS A 76 5.85 21.03 1.24
C LYS A 76 6.36 19.59 1.18
N GLU A 77 7.52 19.29 1.78
CA GLU A 77 8.10 17.94 1.76
C GLU A 77 7.12 16.94 2.41
N PHE A 78 6.55 17.31 3.56
CA PHE A 78 5.56 16.49 4.24
C PHE A 78 4.31 16.23 3.37
N LEU A 79 3.79 17.25 2.69
CA LEU A 79 2.64 17.10 1.80
C LEU A 79 2.96 16.18 0.62
N ASP A 80 4.09 16.42 -0.05
CA ASP A 80 4.50 15.67 -1.23
C ASP A 80 4.68 14.18 -0.88
N GLU A 81 5.36 13.86 0.23
CA GLU A 81 5.50 12.47 0.68
C GLU A 81 4.16 11.79 0.93
N ASN A 82 3.24 12.46 1.63
CA ASN A 82 1.95 11.87 1.99
C ASN A 82 1.03 11.73 0.77
N MET A 83 0.97 12.75 -0.09
CA MET A 83 0.18 12.70 -1.32
C MET A 83 0.74 11.66 -2.30
N ALA A 84 2.06 11.57 -2.44
CA ALA A 84 2.70 10.54 -3.26
C ALA A 84 2.41 9.14 -2.72
N SER A 85 2.46 8.94 -1.40
CA SER A 85 2.11 7.68 -0.75
C SER A 85 0.65 7.29 -1.05
N ILE A 86 -0.30 8.20 -0.84
CA ILE A 86 -1.72 7.96 -1.11
C ILE A 86 -1.93 7.60 -2.58
N ALA A 87 -1.37 8.39 -3.50
CA ALA A 87 -1.51 8.16 -4.93
C ALA A 87 -0.85 6.84 -5.38
N MET A 88 0.27 6.46 -4.77
CA MET A 88 0.93 5.17 -5.03
C MET A 88 0.05 4.01 -4.58
N HIS A 89 -0.57 4.09 -3.40
CA HIS A 89 -1.36 3.00 -2.84
C HIS A 89 -2.73 2.84 -3.52
N ARG A 90 -3.39 3.96 -3.87
CA ARG A 90 -4.73 4.01 -4.47
C ARG A 90 -4.73 4.06 -5.98
N GLY A 91 -3.60 4.36 -6.62
CA GLY A 91 -3.51 4.45 -8.07
C GLY A 91 -3.95 3.16 -8.77
N PRO A 92 -4.38 3.26 -10.03
CA PRO A 92 -4.83 2.11 -10.81
C PRO A 92 -3.67 1.13 -11.00
N ARG A 93 -3.93 -0.16 -10.74
CA ARG A 93 -3.06 -1.29 -11.08
C ARG A 93 -3.84 -2.59 -11.06
N SER A 94 -3.40 -3.58 -11.84
CA SER A 94 -3.91 -4.95 -11.76
C SER A 94 -3.25 -5.74 -10.62
N PHE A 95 -3.85 -6.89 -10.30
CA PHE A 95 -3.25 -7.84 -9.37
C PHE A 95 -1.92 -8.37 -9.94
N GLU A 96 -1.91 -8.71 -11.23
CA GLU A 96 -0.76 -9.26 -11.95
C GLU A 96 0.43 -8.31 -11.97
N GLU A 97 0.21 -7.00 -12.13
CA GLU A 97 1.29 -6.00 -12.09
C GLU A 97 1.83 -5.73 -10.68
N SER A 98 1.12 -6.18 -9.65
CA SER A 98 1.42 -5.89 -8.24
C SER A 98 1.82 -7.14 -7.46
N ASP A 99 0.98 -7.61 -6.55
CA ASP A 99 1.27 -8.76 -5.69
C ASP A 99 1.27 -10.07 -6.48
N GLY A 100 0.49 -10.14 -7.57
CA GLY A 100 0.35 -11.31 -8.44
C GLY A 100 1.58 -11.63 -9.29
N LYS A 101 2.56 -10.73 -9.41
CA LYS A 101 3.83 -11.03 -10.11
C LYS A 101 4.74 -11.97 -9.32
N TYR A 102 4.47 -12.15 -8.02
CA TYR A 102 5.24 -13.03 -7.16
C TYR A 102 4.65 -14.44 -7.11
N LYS A 103 5.49 -15.39 -6.69
CA LYS A 103 5.03 -16.73 -6.32
C LYS A 103 4.39 -16.63 -4.95
N LEU A 104 3.15 -17.07 -4.78
CA LEU A 104 2.38 -16.88 -3.56
C LEU A 104 2.20 -18.23 -2.86
N SER A 105 2.35 -18.27 -1.54
CA SER A 105 2.19 -19.51 -0.77
C SER A 105 1.68 -19.23 0.64
N PHE A 106 0.80 -20.08 1.15
CA PHE A 106 0.39 -19.99 2.55
C PHE A 106 1.53 -20.43 3.48
N MET A 107 1.73 -19.70 4.57
CA MET A 107 2.80 -19.99 5.52
C MET A 107 2.32 -20.70 6.79
N ASP A 108 1.02 -20.66 7.07
CA ASP A 108 0.43 -21.23 8.27
C ASP A 108 -0.98 -21.80 8.02
N ASP A 109 -1.56 -22.41 9.05
CA ASP A 109 -2.89 -23.02 9.04
C ASP A 109 -4.04 -22.01 9.19
N GLY A 110 -3.72 -20.72 9.37
CA GLY A 110 -4.71 -19.66 9.58
C GLY A 110 -5.22 -19.52 11.01
N SER A 111 -4.64 -20.23 11.99
CA SER A 111 -5.02 -20.12 13.41
C SER A 111 -4.65 -18.78 14.05
N HIS A 112 -3.76 -18.01 13.43
CA HIS A 112 -3.33 -16.71 13.96
C HIS A 112 -4.50 -15.70 14.03
N PRO A 113 -4.62 -14.88 15.11
CA PRO A 113 -5.75 -13.96 15.28
C PRO A 113 -5.95 -12.95 14.15
N GLN A 114 -4.86 -12.50 13.53
CA GLN A 114 -4.87 -11.60 12.36
C GLN A 114 -5.06 -12.33 11.01
N GLY A 115 -5.30 -13.63 11.05
CA GLY A 115 -5.56 -14.48 9.89
C GLY A 115 -4.31 -15.07 9.26
N ARG A 116 -4.56 -15.75 8.13
CA ARG A 116 -3.61 -16.63 7.47
C ARG A 116 -2.52 -15.83 6.76
N ALA A 117 -1.27 -16.29 6.89
CA ALA A 117 -0.13 -15.63 6.25
C ALA A 117 0.11 -16.11 4.82
N ILE A 118 0.40 -15.17 3.90
CA ILE A 118 0.79 -15.44 2.52
C ILE A 118 2.16 -14.80 2.26
N SER A 119 3.14 -15.61 1.85
CA SER A 119 4.47 -15.15 1.44
C SER A 119 4.51 -14.68 -0.02
N MET A 120 5.44 -13.77 -0.31
CA MET A 120 5.69 -13.22 -1.64
C MET A 120 7.07 -13.66 -2.13
N GLY A 121 7.14 -14.83 -2.76
CA GLY A 121 8.37 -15.41 -3.28
C GLY A 121 8.96 -14.55 -4.41
N GLY A 122 10.24 -14.19 -4.26
CA GLY A 122 11.00 -13.43 -5.26
C GLY A 122 10.92 -11.90 -5.12
N ASP A 123 10.31 -11.37 -4.07
CA ASP A 123 10.09 -9.93 -3.88
C ASP A 123 11.29 -9.12 -3.38
N GLY A 124 12.41 -9.80 -3.10
CA GLY A 124 13.65 -9.21 -2.57
C GLY A 124 13.56 -8.75 -1.11
N MET A 125 12.38 -8.80 -0.48
CA MET A 125 12.16 -8.28 0.88
C MET A 125 11.64 -9.35 1.85
N SER A 126 11.50 -10.60 1.39
CA SER A 126 10.88 -11.67 2.18
C SER A 126 9.52 -11.26 2.74
N SER A 127 8.73 -10.52 1.93
CA SER A 127 7.46 -9.98 2.44
C SER A 127 6.46 -11.10 2.65
N PHE A 128 5.61 -10.89 3.65
CA PHE A 128 4.38 -11.65 3.80
C PHE A 128 3.26 -10.78 4.34
N TYR A 129 2.03 -11.09 3.97
CA TYR A 129 0.84 -10.44 4.48
C TYR A 129 0.05 -11.41 5.34
N ARG A 130 -0.63 -10.91 6.38
CA ARG A 130 -1.73 -11.64 7.02
C ARG A 130 -3.05 -11.13 6.50
N ILE A 131 -3.91 -12.04 6.07
CA ILE A 131 -5.22 -11.72 5.51
C ILE A 131 -6.35 -12.29 6.37
N LYS A 132 -7.40 -11.51 6.61
CA LYS A 132 -8.61 -11.94 7.33
C LYS A 132 -9.77 -11.03 6.97
N GLY A 133 -10.95 -11.61 6.76
CA GLY A 133 -12.17 -10.85 6.48
C GLY A 133 -12.11 -10.06 5.18
N GLY A 134 -11.49 -10.64 4.14
CA GLY A 134 -11.39 -10.03 2.82
C GLY A 134 -10.41 -8.85 2.70
N ARG A 135 -9.56 -8.62 3.70
CA ARG A 135 -8.54 -7.55 3.68
C ARG A 135 -7.19 -7.98 4.26
N ILE A 136 -6.16 -7.20 3.98
CA ILE A 136 -4.86 -7.28 4.67
C ILE A 136 -5.01 -6.71 6.08
N GLN A 137 -4.53 -7.47 7.07
CA GLN A 137 -4.50 -7.10 8.49
C GLN A 137 -3.09 -6.75 8.95
N GLN A 138 -2.08 -7.35 8.32
CA GLN A 138 -0.68 -7.10 8.66
C GLN A 138 0.20 -7.19 7.41
N ILE A 139 1.16 -6.29 7.32
CA ILE A 139 2.21 -6.28 6.30
C ILE A 139 3.54 -6.44 6.99
N ASN A 140 4.33 -7.43 6.56
CA ASN A 140 5.67 -7.67 7.08
C ASN A 140 6.66 -7.56 5.94
N ARG A 141 7.75 -6.84 6.17
CA ARG A 141 8.82 -6.68 5.18
C ARG A 141 10.17 -6.66 5.88
N LYS A 142 11.17 -7.18 5.18
CA LYS A 142 12.56 -7.17 5.60
C LYS A 142 13.42 -6.49 4.53
N THR A 143 14.29 -5.62 4.98
CA THR A 143 15.36 -5.02 4.19
C THR A 143 16.69 -5.36 4.87
N PRO A 144 17.86 -5.11 4.25
CA PRO A 144 19.15 -5.38 4.88
C PRO A 144 19.37 -4.58 6.16
N ARG A 145 18.74 -3.40 6.28
CA ARG A 145 18.93 -2.49 7.41
C ARG A 145 17.87 -2.63 8.50
N MET A 146 16.67 -3.07 8.15
CA MET A 146 15.55 -3.14 9.08
C MET A 146 14.49 -4.15 8.65
N SER A 147 13.82 -4.74 9.63
CA SER A 147 12.54 -5.43 9.45
C SER A 147 11.45 -4.58 10.06
N PHE A 148 10.28 -4.55 9.43
CA PHE A 148 9.14 -3.81 9.96
C PHE A 148 7.83 -4.54 9.71
N THR A 149 6.89 -4.26 10.60
CA THR A 149 5.54 -4.78 10.58
C THR A 149 4.58 -3.62 10.66
N ILE A 150 3.60 -3.58 9.76
CA ILE A 150 2.49 -2.63 9.78
C ILE A 150 1.24 -3.42 10.14
N ASN A 151 0.61 -3.08 11.27
CA ASN A 151 -0.72 -3.58 11.60
C ASN A 151 -1.77 -2.61 11.06
N VAL A 152 -2.78 -3.15 10.37
CA VAL A 152 -3.91 -2.37 9.88
C VAL A 152 -5.07 -2.55 10.86
N GLU A 153 -5.11 -1.71 11.89
CA GLU A 153 -6.11 -1.83 12.97
C GLU A 153 -7.53 -1.60 12.46
N GLU A 154 -7.72 -0.59 11.61
CA GLU A 154 -9.03 -0.20 11.10
C GLU A 154 -8.98 0.06 9.59
N SER A 155 -10.11 -0.12 8.91
CA SER A 155 -10.31 0.35 7.54
C SER A 155 -11.78 0.64 7.33
N VAL A 156 -12.05 1.76 6.65
CA VAL A 156 -13.40 2.17 6.28
C VAL A 156 -13.70 1.68 4.87
N LYS A 157 -14.97 1.34 4.61
CA LYS A 157 -15.43 1.01 3.26
C LYS A 157 -15.88 2.25 2.51
N ASN A 158 -15.58 2.33 1.23
CA ASN A 158 -16.15 3.36 0.34
C ASN A 158 -17.60 3.02 -0.04
N ALA A 159 -18.22 3.87 -0.86
CA ALA A 159 -19.61 3.68 -1.34
C ALA A 159 -19.81 2.37 -2.16
N GLU A 160 -18.75 1.79 -2.71
CA GLU A 160 -18.76 0.51 -3.42
C GLU A 160 -18.53 -0.70 -2.48
N GLY A 161 -18.40 -0.47 -1.16
CA GLY A 161 -18.14 -1.53 -0.19
C GLY A 161 -16.70 -2.04 -0.15
N LYS A 162 -15.76 -1.37 -0.83
CA LYS A 162 -14.33 -1.71 -0.88
C LYS A 162 -13.54 -1.02 0.23
N PHE A 163 -12.54 -1.69 0.77
CA PHE A 163 -11.70 -1.18 1.86
C PHE A 163 -10.78 -0.06 1.39
N LEU A 164 -10.76 1.03 2.15
CA LEU A 164 -9.78 2.11 2.06
C LEU A 164 -8.56 1.67 2.89
N THR A 165 -7.58 1.02 2.24
CA THR A 165 -6.34 0.53 2.88
C THR A 165 -5.13 1.18 2.22
#